data_AF-A0A9R1AD11-F1
#
_entry.id   AF-A0A9R1AD11-F1
#
_cell.length_a   1.000
_cell.length_b   1.000
_cell.length_c   1.000
_cell.angle_alpha   90.00
_cell.angle_beta   90.00
_cell.angle_gamma   90.00
#
_symmetry.space_group_name_H-M   'P 1'
#
loop_
_entity.id
_entity.type
_entity.pdbx_description
1 polymer ?
#
loop_
_entity_poly.entity_id
_entity_poly.type
_entity_poly.pdbx_seq_one_letter_code
_entity_poly.pdbx_strand_id
1 'polypeptide(L)'
;MVAPARGRFVVEKSSVRVLAPEHIRGHHDAAIGNFGVPDYGGTLTGVVLYPDKKATGCAEFPGKFKSKSGRPVVLLLDRGECYFALKSWNAQQAGAAAVLIADTVDEQLLTMDTPEASPDTRYLDKLNIPSALVNRAFGESLKRMAEKADAEGEVVVKLDWRESMPHPDERVEYELWTNSNDECGPRCDEQAAFVKSFRGHAQILERGGYARFTPHYITWYCPEAFRLTRQCQSQCINHGRYCAPDPEEDFGEGYEGKQVVVENLRQLCVHRVANESGRPWAWWDFAMDYKLRCSMKEKKYSKACAEEVVTALGLSLDKVLACMGDPDADADNAVLSKEQEDQIGRGSRGDVTILPTLVINDVQYRGKLERTAVLKAVCAGFKEGTEPQVCLSHDMETNECLHRNGGCWRDEATNVTACRDTYRGRVCECPVVNGVRYDGDGYTHCKAVGPGRCALNHGGCWSETKGERTFSACSTRRYPDVGARRGSKATATNAKTWTSARISWRAPARTATARTPGAATSAAAGATRCTSAGRTSAWPTACPGSAGSSRSSPFPAPPA
;
A
#
# COMPACT_ATOMS: atom_id res chain seq x y z
N MET A 1 -5.04 -0.12 36.85
CA MET A 1 -4.83 -1.43 36.18
C MET A 1 -4.65 -1.13 34.71
N VAL A 2 -3.44 -1.30 34.18
CA VAL A 2 -3.22 -1.30 32.73
C VAL A 2 -3.57 -2.70 32.24
N ALA A 3 -4.31 -2.81 31.13
CA ALA A 3 -4.54 -4.11 30.51
C ALA A 3 -3.27 -4.50 29.74
N PRO A 4 -2.74 -5.73 29.88
CA PRO A 4 -1.55 -6.14 29.14
C PRO A 4 -1.89 -6.12 27.64
N ALA A 5 -1.18 -5.28 26.88
CA ALA A 5 -1.35 -5.27 25.43
C ALA A 5 -0.75 -6.57 24.88
N ARG A 6 -1.61 -7.50 24.49
CA ARG A 6 -1.18 -8.70 23.78
C ARG A 6 -0.75 -8.25 22.38
N GLY A 7 0.49 -8.56 22.01
CA GLY A 7 0.96 -8.40 20.65
C GLY A 7 -0.03 -8.98 19.65
N ARG A 8 -0.44 -8.17 18.68
CA ARG A 8 -1.53 -8.40 17.75
C ARG A 8 -0.98 -8.42 16.33
N PHE A 9 -0.38 -9.55 15.96
CA PHE A 9 -0.08 -9.86 14.57
C PHE A 9 -1.35 -9.73 13.71
N VAL A 10 -1.29 -8.92 12.65
CA VAL A 10 -2.39 -8.71 11.70
C VAL A 10 -2.01 -9.32 10.36
N VAL A 11 -2.98 -10.03 9.78
CA VAL A 11 -2.81 -10.74 8.50
C VAL A 11 -3.45 -9.90 7.41
N GLU A 12 -2.62 -9.50 6.45
CA GLU A 12 -2.95 -8.54 5.41
C GLU A 12 -3.72 -9.22 4.27
N LYS A 13 -4.81 -8.58 3.84
CA LYS A 13 -5.86 -9.22 3.03
C LYS A 13 -6.13 -8.50 1.71
N SER A 14 -6.49 -9.30 0.71
CA SER A 14 -7.18 -8.87 -0.50
C SER A 14 -8.55 -9.53 -0.60
N SER A 15 -9.38 -9.05 -1.52
CA SER A 15 -10.70 -9.65 -1.78
C SER A 15 -10.62 -10.59 -2.98
N VAL A 16 -11.01 -11.85 -2.78
CA VAL A 16 -11.29 -12.78 -3.87
C VAL A 16 -12.80 -12.81 -4.09
N ARG A 17 -13.25 -12.29 -5.23
CA ARG A 17 -14.65 -12.28 -5.63
C ARG A 17 -14.90 -13.38 -6.65
N VAL A 18 -15.82 -14.29 -6.37
CA VAL A 18 -16.32 -15.23 -7.38
C VAL A 18 -17.30 -14.50 -8.30
N LEU A 19 -17.11 -14.60 -9.60
CA LEU A 19 -17.97 -14.01 -10.64
C LEU A 19 -18.92 -15.06 -11.22
N ALA A 20 -18.44 -16.29 -11.43
CA ALA A 20 -19.19 -17.43 -11.93
C ALA A 20 -18.67 -18.75 -11.34
N PRO A 21 -19.50 -19.81 -11.21
CA PRO A 21 -20.95 -19.83 -11.46
C PRO A 21 -21.74 -18.99 -10.46
N GLU A 22 -22.97 -18.58 -10.82
CA GLU A 22 -23.71 -17.55 -10.08
C GLU A 22 -24.08 -17.95 -8.64
N HIS A 23 -24.30 -19.25 -8.40
CA HIS A 23 -24.80 -19.76 -7.13
C HIS A 23 -23.75 -19.77 -5.99
N ILE A 24 -22.47 -19.54 -6.31
CA ILE A 24 -21.39 -19.29 -5.34
C ILE A 24 -20.82 -17.87 -5.43
N ARG A 25 -21.51 -16.95 -6.12
CA ARG A 25 -21.07 -15.57 -6.30
C ARG A 25 -21.00 -14.83 -4.96
N GLY A 26 -19.78 -14.57 -4.49
CA GLY A 26 -19.52 -13.92 -3.20
C GLY A 26 -18.18 -13.19 -3.18
N HIS A 27 -17.94 -12.46 -2.09
CA HIS A 27 -16.65 -11.91 -1.72
C HIS A 27 -16.07 -12.72 -0.57
N HIS A 28 -14.78 -13.02 -0.63
CA HIS A 28 -14.07 -13.80 0.37
C HIS A 28 -12.72 -13.14 0.70
N ASP A 29 -12.33 -13.17 1.97
CA ASP A 29 -11.00 -12.80 2.41
C ASP A 29 -9.96 -13.77 1.86
N ALA A 30 -8.83 -13.26 1.38
CA ALA A 30 -7.62 -14.05 1.14
C ALA A 30 -6.39 -13.31 1.68
N ALA A 31 -5.50 -14.03 2.37
CA ALA A 31 -4.29 -13.43 2.94
C ALA A 31 -3.17 -13.37 1.90
N ILE A 32 -2.57 -12.20 1.73
CA ILE A 32 -1.58 -11.94 0.68
C ILE A 32 -0.23 -12.58 1.06
N GLY A 33 0.40 -13.28 0.13
CA GLY A 33 1.73 -13.88 0.34
C GLY A 33 2.84 -12.83 0.45
N ASN A 34 3.81 -13.07 1.34
CA ASN A 34 4.98 -12.22 1.54
C ASN A 34 6.07 -12.46 0.47
N PHE A 35 5.64 -12.66 -0.78
CA PHE A 35 6.45 -13.05 -1.94
C PHE A 35 5.63 -12.89 -3.22
N GLY A 36 6.26 -12.94 -4.39
CA GLY A 36 5.58 -12.62 -5.66
C GLY A 36 5.27 -11.14 -5.78
N VAL A 37 4.40 -10.76 -6.72
CA VAL A 37 3.97 -9.36 -6.92
C VAL A 37 2.45 -9.28 -6.93
N PRO A 38 1.83 -8.82 -5.82
CA PRO A 38 0.43 -8.39 -5.80
C PRO A 38 0.24 -7.11 -6.61
N ASP A 39 -0.87 -7.05 -7.36
CA ASP A 39 -1.20 -5.95 -8.25
C ASP A 39 -1.91 -4.82 -7.46
N TYR A 40 -1.18 -4.20 -6.51
CA TYR A 40 -1.71 -3.13 -5.65
C TYR A 40 -2.25 -1.95 -6.48
N GLY A 41 -3.48 -1.53 -6.20
CA GLY A 41 -4.22 -0.55 -7.04
C GLY A 41 -4.88 -1.17 -8.28
N GLY A 42 -4.71 -2.47 -8.52
CA GLY A 42 -5.21 -3.20 -9.69
C GLY A 42 -5.95 -4.50 -9.34
N THR A 43 -6.23 -5.32 -10.36
CA THR A 43 -7.09 -6.51 -10.25
C THR A 43 -6.78 -7.58 -11.30
N LEU A 44 -6.79 -8.86 -10.91
CA LEU A 44 -6.65 -9.98 -11.84
C LEU A 44 -7.96 -10.77 -11.94
N THR A 45 -8.53 -10.88 -13.15
CA THR A 45 -9.69 -11.76 -13.41
C THR A 45 -9.24 -13.00 -14.20
N GLY A 46 -9.50 -14.19 -13.66
CA GLY A 46 -9.06 -15.46 -14.23
C GLY A 46 -9.98 -16.64 -13.93
N VAL A 47 -9.64 -17.80 -14.48
CA VAL A 47 -10.36 -19.07 -14.30
C VAL A 47 -9.64 -19.90 -13.24
N VAL A 48 -10.37 -20.40 -12.24
CA VAL A 48 -9.84 -21.32 -11.24
C VAL A 48 -9.73 -22.71 -11.84
N LEU A 49 -8.51 -23.27 -11.83
CA LEU A 49 -8.26 -24.67 -12.14
C LEU A 49 -7.69 -25.37 -10.90
N TYR A 50 -8.09 -26.62 -10.68
CA TYR A 50 -7.59 -27.49 -9.61
C TYR A 50 -7.00 -28.75 -10.25
N PRO A 51 -5.76 -29.17 -9.95
CA PRO A 51 -5.10 -30.23 -10.70
C PRO A 51 -5.27 -31.62 -10.08
N ASP A 52 -5.77 -32.59 -10.86
CA ASP A 52 -6.01 -34.00 -10.48
C ASP A 52 -4.81 -34.71 -9.82
N LYS A 53 -3.59 -34.21 -10.06
CA LYS A 53 -2.32 -34.75 -9.57
C LYS A 53 -1.42 -33.61 -9.17
N LYS A 54 -0.66 -33.80 -8.09
CA LYS A 54 0.19 -32.76 -7.46
C LYS A 54 -0.64 -31.55 -6.99
N ALA A 55 -1.82 -31.79 -6.41
CA ALA A 55 -2.68 -30.75 -5.82
C ALA A 55 -1.99 -29.89 -4.76
N THR A 56 -0.98 -30.42 -4.07
CA THR A 56 -0.12 -29.66 -3.14
C THR A 56 0.88 -28.74 -3.85
N GLY A 57 1.11 -28.88 -5.16
CA GLY A 57 2.06 -28.07 -5.92
C GLY A 57 3.53 -28.23 -5.54
N CYS A 58 3.89 -29.24 -4.72
CA CYS A 58 5.25 -29.39 -4.18
C CYS A 58 6.25 -30.03 -5.16
N ALA A 59 5.80 -30.44 -6.35
CA ALA A 59 6.64 -30.90 -7.45
C ALA A 59 6.17 -30.24 -8.76
N GLU A 60 7.10 -30.04 -9.70
CA GLU A 60 6.83 -29.44 -11.02
C GLU A 60 5.67 -30.12 -11.76
N PHE A 61 4.82 -29.34 -12.44
CA PHE A 61 3.74 -29.88 -13.26
C PHE A 61 4.24 -30.30 -14.66
N PRO A 62 3.73 -31.39 -15.24
CA PRO A 62 4.25 -31.96 -16.49
C PRO A 62 3.91 -31.16 -17.76
N GLY A 63 3.22 -30.02 -17.63
CA GLY A 63 2.79 -29.19 -18.75
C GLY A 63 2.14 -27.90 -18.24
N LYS A 64 1.86 -26.97 -19.16
CA LYS A 64 1.23 -25.69 -18.82
C LYS A 64 -0.29 -25.77 -18.77
N PHE A 65 -0.87 -25.22 -17.72
CA PHE A 65 -2.32 -25.08 -17.57
C PHE A 65 -2.89 -24.07 -18.57
N LYS A 66 -4.13 -24.31 -19.02
CA LYS A 66 -4.88 -23.43 -19.93
C LYS A 66 -6.37 -23.52 -19.59
N SER A 67 -7.03 -22.37 -19.57
CA SER A 67 -8.50 -22.29 -19.53
C SER A 67 -9.09 -22.56 -20.92
N LYS A 68 -10.37 -22.93 -20.98
CA LYS A 68 -11.13 -23.09 -22.23
C LYS A 68 -11.51 -21.74 -22.83
N SER A 69 -11.73 -20.73 -22.00
CA SER A 69 -11.99 -19.34 -22.45
C SER A 69 -10.75 -18.53 -22.82
N GLY A 70 -9.54 -19.07 -22.65
CA GLY A 70 -8.28 -18.35 -22.89
C GLY A 70 -7.95 -17.28 -21.84
N ARG A 71 -8.76 -17.16 -20.78
CA ARG A 71 -8.50 -16.30 -19.60
C ARG A 71 -7.25 -16.75 -18.82
N PRO A 72 -6.60 -15.83 -18.08
CA PRO A 72 -5.52 -16.18 -17.15
C PRO A 72 -5.94 -17.30 -16.18
N VAL A 73 -5.04 -18.25 -15.91
CA VAL A 73 -5.29 -19.35 -14.97
C VAL A 73 -4.95 -18.91 -13.55
N VAL A 74 -5.89 -19.09 -12.64
CA VAL A 74 -5.66 -19.03 -11.19
C VAL A 74 -5.58 -20.48 -10.70
N LEU A 75 -4.39 -20.94 -10.30
CA LEU A 75 -4.23 -22.33 -9.87
C LEU A 75 -4.62 -22.47 -8.39
N LEU A 76 -5.55 -23.39 -8.11
CA LEU A 76 -5.94 -23.77 -6.76
C LEU A 76 -5.05 -24.92 -6.28
N LEU A 77 -4.37 -24.73 -5.14
CA LEU A 77 -3.44 -25.71 -4.56
C LEU A 77 -3.68 -25.91 -3.06
N ASP A 78 -3.30 -27.06 -2.52
CA ASP A 78 -3.49 -27.40 -1.10
C ASP A 78 -2.30 -27.02 -0.20
N ARG A 79 -2.60 -26.53 1.01
CA ARG A 79 -1.65 -26.35 2.11
C ARG A 79 -1.18 -27.71 2.68
N GLY A 80 0.13 -27.89 2.76
CA GLY A 80 0.78 -29.13 3.23
C GLY A 80 2.08 -29.43 2.47
N GLU A 81 2.85 -30.44 2.89
CA GLU A 81 4.07 -30.99 2.25
C GLU A 81 5.28 -30.07 2.04
N CYS A 82 5.11 -28.80 1.67
CA CYS A 82 6.18 -27.85 1.35
C CYS A 82 5.78 -26.38 1.53
N TYR A 83 6.76 -25.48 1.47
CA TYR A 83 6.59 -24.04 1.65
C TYR A 83 5.75 -23.36 0.54
N PHE A 84 4.98 -22.33 0.91
CA PHE A 84 4.03 -21.64 0.03
C PHE A 84 4.67 -21.05 -1.25
N ALA A 85 5.90 -20.54 -1.15
CA ALA A 85 6.60 -19.97 -2.30
C ALA A 85 7.00 -21.05 -3.33
N LEU A 86 7.34 -22.28 -2.92
CA LEU A 86 7.66 -23.37 -3.85
C LEU A 86 6.42 -23.82 -4.64
N LYS A 87 5.26 -23.89 -3.97
CA LYS A 87 3.95 -24.14 -4.62
C LYS A 87 3.69 -23.11 -5.71
N SER A 88 3.95 -21.84 -5.37
CA SER A 88 3.74 -20.68 -6.24
C SER A 88 4.72 -20.67 -7.42
N TRP A 89 5.98 -21.05 -7.20
CA TRP A 89 6.97 -21.24 -8.25
C TRP A 89 6.58 -22.33 -9.24
N ASN A 90 6.20 -23.52 -8.75
CA ASN A 90 5.79 -24.63 -9.61
C ASN A 90 4.53 -24.29 -10.43
N ALA A 91 3.58 -23.56 -9.84
CA ALA A 91 2.42 -23.00 -10.54
C ALA A 91 2.83 -22.00 -11.64
N GLN A 92 3.78 -21.10 -11.36
CA GLN A 92 4.30 -20.13 -12.33
C GLN A 92 4.99 -20.81 -13.52
N GLN A 93 5.80 -21.85 -13.29
CA GLN A 93 6.41 -22.63 -14.38
C GLN A 93 5.36 -23.34 -15.22
N ALA A 94 4.28 -23.80 -14.58
CA ALA A 94 3.08 -24.34 -15.22
C ALA A 94 2.17 -23.28 -15.89
N GLY A 95 2.59 -22.01 -15.95
CA GLY A 95 1.85 -20.95 -16.65
C GLY A 95 0.61 -20.44 -15.93
N ALA A 96 0.47 -20.68 -14.62
CA ALA A 96 -0.51 -19.95 -13.82
C ALA A 96 -0.17 -18.45 -13.78
N ALA A 97 -1.20 -17.61 -13.72
CA ALA A 97 -1.09 -16.16 -13.57
C ALA A 97 -1.28 -15.69 -12.11
N ALA A 98 -1.88 -16.54 -11.27
CA ALA A 98 -1.96 -16.37 -9.82
C ALA A 98 -2.17 -17.74 -9.14
N VAL A 99 -2.00 -17.79 -7.82
CA VAL A 99 -2.29 -18.98 -7.00
C VAL A 99 -3.24 -18.65 -5.87
N LEU A 100 -4.26 -19.50 -5.70
CA LEU A 100 -5.03 -19.58 -4.45
C LEU A 100 -4.59 -20.84 -3.71
N ILE A 101 -4.13 -20.69 -2.47
CA ILE A 101 -3.74 -21.82 -1.63
C ILE A 101 -4.88 -22.07 -0.65
N ALA A 102 -5.55 -23.22 -0.81
CA ALA A 102 -6.61 -23.66 0.09
C ALA A 102 -6.02 -24.14 1.41
N ASP A 103 -6.56 -23.63 2.51
CA ASP A 103 -6.24 -24.17 3.83
C ASP A 103 -6.84 -25.56 4.02
N THR A 104 -6.12 -26.41 4.76
CA THR A 104 -6.55 -27.75 5.17
C THR A 104 -7.01 -27.78 6.63
N VAL A 105 -6.70 -26.73 7.41
CA VAL A 105 -7.15 -26.50 8.78
C VAL A 105 -8.31 -25.50 8.78
N ASP A 106 -9.26 -25.65 9.71
CA ASP A 106 -10.31 -24.65 9.96
C ASP A 106 -9.81 -23.65 11.01
N GLU A 107 -8.94 -22.72 10.58
CA GLU A 107 -8.34 -21.68 11.42
C GLU A 107 -8.43 -20.29 10.78
N GLN A 108 -8.00 -19.25 11.51
CA GLN A 108 -7.88 -17.91 10.94
C GLN A 108 -6.78 -17.91 9.86
N LEU A 109 -7.00 -17.16 8.78
CA LEU A 109 -5.98 -16.97 7.75
C LEU A 109 -4.66 -16.50 8.36
N LEU A 110 -3.55 -17.07 7.90
CA LEU A 110 -2.18 -16.70 8.30
C LEU A 110 -1.43 -15.98 7.17
N THR A 111 -0.39 -15.23 7.53
CA THR A 111 0.56 -14.66 6.57
C THR A 111 1.45 -15.76 6.01
N MET A 112 1.47 -15.93 4.69
CA MET A 112 2.38 -16.87 4.04
C MET A 112 3.76 -16.22 3.87
N ASP A 113 4.68 -16.48 4.79
CA ASP A 113 6.08 -16.01 4.70
C ASP A 113 7.03 -17.05 4.07
N THR A 114 8.23 -16.60 3.72
CA THR A 114 9.34 -17.44 3.22
C THR A 114 10.28 -17.85 4.35
N PRO A 115 10.63 -19.14 4.50
CA PRO A 115 11.51 -19.59 5.57
C PRO A 115 12.95 -19.10 5.36
N GLU A 116 13.61 -18.70 6.45
CA GLU A 116 14.97 -18.15 6.45
C GLU A 116 16.01 -19.18 5.97
N ALA A 117 15.89 -20.44 6.40
CA ALA A 117 16.86 -21.51 6.15
C ALA A 117 16.41 -22.53 5.09
N SER A 118 15.96 -22.08 3.90
CA SER A 118 15.74 -22.97 2.76
C SER A 118 17.01 -23.10 1.89
N PRO A 119 17.54 -24.31 1.63
CA PRO A 119 18.74 -24.50 0.80
C PRO A 119 18.59 -24.07 -0.66
N ASP A 120 17.35 -23.99 -1.16
CA ASP A 120 17.05 -23.39 -2.45
C ASP A 120 16.00 -22.28 -2.29
N THR A 121 16.48 -21.04 -2.35
CA THR A 121 15.71 -19.80 -2.43
C THR A 121 15.89 -19.13 -3.80
N ARG A 122 16.60 -19.76 -4.75
CA ARG A 122 17.05 -19.17 -6.02
C ARG A 122 15.93 -18.91 -7.04
N TYR A 123 14.69 -19.08 -6.61
CA TYR A 123 13.48 -18.81 -7.38
C TYR A 123 12.62 -17.68 -6.79
N LEU A 124 12.90 -17.20 -5.57
CA LEU A 124 12.08 -16.16 -4.90
C LEU A 124 12.15 -14.82 -5.65
N ASP A 125 13.33 -14.45 -6.12
CA ASP A 125 13.58 -13.27 -6.98
C ASP A 125 12.78 -13.32 -8.29
N LYS A 126 12.67 -14.52 -8.87
CA LYS A 126 11.98 -14.85 -10.13
C LYS A 126 10.49 -15.13 -9.94
N LEU A 127 9.98 -15.20 -8.71
CA LEU A 127 8.57 -15.37 -8.43
C LEU A 127 7.88 -14.01 -8.60
N ASN A 128 6.95 -13.94 -9.54
CA ASN A 128 6.28 -12.72 -9.98
C ASN A 128 4.75 -12.81 -9.87
N ILE A 129 4.16 -14.01 -9.93
CA ILE A 129 2.70 -14.14 -9.81
C ILE A 129 2.22 -13.88 -8.37
N PRO A 130 1.06 -13.23 -8.18
CA PRO A 130 0.46 -13.08 -6.87
C PRO A 130 -0.07 -14.42 -6.34
N SER A 131 0.11 -14.64 -5.04
CA SER A 131 -0.39 -15.81 -4.32
C SER A 131 -1.15 -15.37 -3.07
N ALA A 132 -2.29 -16.01 -2.80
CA ALA A 132 -3.07 -15.74 -1.59
C ALA A 132 -3.60 -17.02 -0.93
N LEU A 133 -3.61 -17.05 0.41
CA LEU A 133 -4.21 -18.12 1.20
C LEU A 133 -5.71 -17.88 1.33
N VAL A 134 -6.54 -18.89 1.07
CA VAL A 134 -7.99 -18.87 1.31
C VAL A 134 -8.37 -19.89 2.36
N ASN A 135 -9.39 -19.58 3.18
CA ASN A 135 -9.83 -20.49 4.24
C ASN A 135 -10.36 -21.81 3.65
N ARG A 136 -10.32 -22.87 4.47
CA ARG A 136 -10.72 -24.22 4.08
C ARG A 136 -12.11 -24.28 3.45
N ALA A 137 -13.10 -23.63 4.05
CA ALA A 137 -14.48 -23.68 3.57
C ALA A 137 -14.64 -23.10 2.15
N PHE A 138 -13.95 -21.98 1.85
CA PHE A 138 -13.96 -21.39 0.52
C PHE A 138 -13.11 -22.18 -0.48
N GLY A 139 -11.91 -22.61 -0.11
CA GLY A 139 -11.04 -23.45 -0.95
C GLY A 139 -11.74 -24.74 -1.39
N GLU A 140 -12.34 -25.46 -0.44
CA GLU A 140 -13.17 -26.64 -0.71
C GLU A 140 -14.38 -26.36 -1.60
N SER A 141 -14.95 -25.15 -1.54
CA SER A 141 -16.03 -24.73 -2.45
C SER A 141 -15.54 -24.48 -3.87
N LEU A 142 -14.31 -23.96 -4.04
CA LEU A 142 -13.70 -23.79 -5.36
C LEU A 142 -13.33 -25.14 -5.99
N LYS A 143 -12.77 -26.10 -5.22
CA LYS A 143 -12.42 -27.45 -5.70
C LYS A 143 -13.61 -28.15 -6.37
N ARG A 144 -14.71 -28.32 -5.62
CA ARG A 144 -15.95 -28.99 -6.06
C ARG A 144 -16.62 -28.36 -7.29
N MET A 145 -16.20 -27.16 -7.67
CA MET A 145 -16.73 -26.42 -8.81
C MET A 145 -15.74 -26.47 -9.99
N ALA A 146 -14.43 -26.42 -9.73
CA ALA A 146 -13.40 -26.66 -10.72
C ALA A 146 -13.45 -28.10 -11.27
N GLU A 147 -13.66 -29.10 -10.39
CA GLU A 147 -13.89 -30.51 -10.75
C GLU A 147 -15.10 -30.71 -11.69
N LYS A 148 -16.05 -29.77 -11.68
CA LYS A 148 -17.26 -29.78 -12.50
C LYS A 148 -17.25 -28.81 -13.68
N ALA A 149 -16.13 -28.11 -13.94
CA ALA A 149 -16.09 -27.03 -14.92
C ALA A 149 -16.49 -27.47 -16.35
N ASP A 150 -16.38 -28.76 -16.65
CA ASP A 150 -16.80 -29.38 -17.91
C ASP A 150 -18.31 -29.53 -18.07
N ALA A 151 -19.08 -29.53 -16.98
CA ALA A 151 -20.54 -29.70 -16.96
C ALA A 151 -21.30 -28.47 -16.47
N GLU A 152 -20.78 -27.76 -15.45
CA GLU A 152 -21.41 -26.58 -14.83
C GLU A 152 -20.77 -25.24 -15.26
N GLY A 153 -19.69 -25.28 -16.05
CA GLY A 153 -18.99 -24.12 -16.60
C GLY A 153 -17.78 -23.65 -15.79
N GLU A 154 -16.90 -22.85 -16.41
CA GLU A 154 -15.67 -22.38 -15.76
C GLU A 154 -15.93 -21.54 -14.51
N VAL A 155 -15.21 -21.86 -13.43
CA VAL A 155 -15.19 -21.03 -12.20
C VAL A 155 -14.35 -19.78 -12.48
N VAL A 156 -14.98 -18.62 -12.53
CA VAL A 156 -14.30 -17.33 -12.79
C VAL A 156 -14.21 -16.54 -11.50
N VAL A 157 -12.99 -16.15 -11.13
CA VAL A 157 -12.71 -15.29 -9.97
C VAL A 157 -12.05 -13.98 -10.40
N LYS A 158 -12.26 -12.94 -9.60
CA LYS A 158 -11.49 -11.70 -9.62
C LYS A 158 -10.78 -11.55 -8.29
N LEU A 159 -9.46 -11.42 -8.32
CA LEU A 159 -8.63 -10.96 -7.21
C LEU A 159 -8.58 -9.43 -7.28
N ASP A 160 -8.85 -8.74 -6.17
CA ASP A 160 -8.96 -7.28 -6.10
C ASP A 160 -8.07 -6.73 -4.98
N TRP A 161 -7.09 -5.91 -5.35
CA TRP A 161 -6.13 -5.25 -4.44
C TRP A 161 -6.23 -3.72 -4.47
N ARG A 162 -7.29 -3.16 -5.08
CA ARG A 162 -7.47 -1.70 -5.21
C ARG A 162 -7.58 -1.01 -3.86
N GLU A 163 -8.27 -1.65 -2.93
CA GLU A 163 -8.48 -1.20 -1.54
C GLU A 163 -7.49 -1.84 -0.54
N SER A 164 -6.50 -2.63 -1.01
CA SER A 164 -5.51 -3.31 -0.13
C SER A 164 -4.36 -2.39 0.31
N MET A 165 -4.39 -1.11 -0.07
CA MET A 165 -3.52 -0.05 0.45
C MET A 165 -4.40 1.16 0.80
N PRO A 166 -4.41 1.65 2.06
CA PRO A 166 -5.15 2.84 2.44
C PRO A 166 -4.63 4.07 1.69
N HIS A 167 -5.55 4.94 1.26
CA HIS A 167 -5.22 6.13 0.47
C HIS A 167 -6.07 7.35 0.93
N PRO A 168 -5.77 7.91 2.12
CA PRO A 168 -6.61 8.94 2.73
C PRO A 168 -6.50 10.30 2.05
N ASP A 169 -5.29 10.69 1.62
CA ASP A 169 -5.01 12.01 1.04
C ASP A 169 -3.89 11.97 -0.03
N GLU A 170 -3.31 13.14 -0.31
CA GLU A 170 -2.37 13.41 -1.39
C GLU A 170 -0.90 13.13 -1.03
N ARG A 171 -0.62 12.67 0.20
CA ARG A 171 0.71 12.20 0.64
C ARG A 171 0.67 10.73 1.06
N VAL A 172 1.80 10.05 0.94
CA VAL A 172 1.99 8.68 1.44
C VAL A 172 3.03 8.64 2.57
N GLU A 173 2.62 8.15 3.73
CA GLU A 173 3.52 7.75 4.81
C GLU A 173 4.02 6.32 4.54
N TYR A 174 5.33 6.09 4.57
CA TYR A 174 5.89 4.74 4.48
C TYR A 174 7.11 4.51 5.37
N GLU A 175 7.22 3.29 5.87
CA GLU A 175 8.26 2.84 6.80
C GLU A 175 9.03 1.65 6.22
N LEU A 176 10.33 1.54 6.50
CA LEU A 176 11.10 0.31 6.26
C LEU A 176 11.63 -0.22 7.60
N TRP A 177 11.04 -1.32 8.05
CA TRP A 177 11.54 -2.11 9.18
C TRP A 177 12.61 -3.08 8.68
N THR A 178 13.82 -2.92 9.21
CA THR A 178 15.04 -3.60 8.72
C THR A 178 16.04 -3.86 9.87
N ASN A 179 17.28 -4.24 9.55
CA ASN A 179 18.40 -4.40 10.48
C ASN A 179 19.70 -4.00 9.78
N SER A 180 20.67 -3.41 10.49
CA SER A 180 21.93 -2.96 9.88
C SER A 180 22.98 -4.08 9.66
N ASN A 181 22.72 -5.31 10.11
CA ASN A 181 23.47 -6.53 9.74
C ASN A 181 23.61 -6.71 8.21
N ASP A 182 24.76 -7.12 7.68
CA ASP A 182 24.99 -7.52 6.27
C ASP A 182 25.41 -8.99 6.03
N GLU A 183 25.51 -9.82 7.07
CA GLU A 183 25.85 -11.26 7.00
C GLU A 183 24.66 -12.23 7.06
N CYS A 184 23.41 -11.76 7.21
CA CYS A 184 22.21 -12.61 7.22
C CYS A 184 21.83 -13.23 5.84
N GLY A 185 22.83 -13.57 5.03
CA GLY A 185 22.71 -14.25 3.75
C GLY A 185 21.77 -13.54 2.76
N PRO A 186 20.99 -14.29 1.97
CA PRO A 186 20.14 -13.73 0.91
C PRO A 186 19.14 -12.65 1.38
N ARG A 187 18.64 -12.70 2.62
CA ARG A 187 17.76 -11.64 3.16
C ARG A 187 18.50 -10.32 3.37
N CYS A 188 19.79 -10.36 3.70
CA CYS A 188 20.63 -9.16 3.81
C CYS A 188 21.00 -8.61 2.41
N ASP A 189 21.31 -9.50 1.45
CA ASP A 189 21.58 -9.12 0.06
C ASP A 189 20.33 -8.50 -0.62
N GLU A 190 19.12 -9.05 -0.39
CA GLU A 190 17.85 -8.50 -0.89
C GLU A 190 17.59 -7.09 -0.34
N GLN A 191 17.75 -6.88 0.97
CA GLN A 191 17.59 -5.56 1.59
C GLN A 191 18.59 -4.54 1.04
N ALA A 192 19.86 -4.92 0.87
CA ALA A 192 20.86 -4.04 0.26
C ALA A 192 20.54 -3.73 -1.22
N ALA A 193 20.06 -4.70 -2.00
CA ALA A 193 19.63 -4.51 -3.37
C ALA A 193 18.38 -3.61 -3.49
N PHE A 194 17.43 -3.73 -2.55
CA PHE A 194 16.27 -2.86 -2.46
C PHE A 194 16.67 -1.41 -2.15
N VAL A 195 17.41 -1.16 -1.07
CA VAL A 195 17.83 0.20 -0.69
C VAL A 195 18.61 0.86 -1.84
N LYS A 196 19.48 0.10 -2.53
CA LYS A 196 20.23 0.56 -3.72
C LYS A 196 19.35 0.95 -4.90
N SER A 197 18.31 0.17 -5.19
CA SER A 197 17.46 0.35 -6.36
C SER A 197 16.29 1.31 -6.12
N PHE A 198 15.83 1.43 -4.87
CA PHE A 198 14.71 2.30 -4.48
C PHE A 198 15.14 3.73 -4.10
N ARG A 199 16.38 3.95 -3.62
CA ARG A 199 16.96 5.27 -3.27
C ARG A 199 16.56 6.41 -4.21
N GLY A 200 16.63 6.20 -5.52
CA GLY A 200 16.27 7.22 -6.51
C GLY A 200 14.79 7.60 -6.51
N HIS A 201 13.89 6.63 -6.34
CA HIS A 201 12.45 6.85 -6.28
C HIS A 201 12.04 7.48 -4.96
N ALA A 202 12.59 7.01 -3.83
CA ALA A 202 12.42 7.66 -2.53
C ALA A 202 12.86 9.13 -2.57
N GLN A 203 14.03 9.42 -3.15
CA GLN A 203 14.52 10.79 -3.31
C GLN A 203 13.60 11.66 -4.17
N ILE A 204 12.98 11.13 -5.22
CA ILE A 204 11.99 11.87 -6.03
C ILE A 204 10.73 12.17 -5.21
N LEU A 205 10.20 11.18 -4.49
CA LEU A 205 8.98 11.30 -3.69
C LEU A 205 9.15 12.26 -2.51
N GLU A 206 10.24 12.12 -1.73
CA GLU A 206 10.53 12.96 -0.57
C GLU A 206 10.86 14.41 -0.97
N ARG A 207 11.69 14.63 -2.00
CA ARG A 207 12.02 15.98 -2.48
C ARG A 207 10.84 16.71 -3.10
N GLY A 208 9.87 15.97 -3.65
CA GLY A 208 8.61 16.53 -4.13
C GLY A 208 7.56 16.77 -3.04
N GLY A 209 7.80 16.30 -1.81
CA GLY A 209 6.82 16.35 -0.70
C GLY A 209 5.68 15.32 -0.82
N TYR A 210 5.70 14.45 -1.83
CA TYR A 210 4.67 13.47 -2.12
C TYR A 210 4.64 12.30 -1.13
N ALA A 211 5.76 12.00 -0.49
CA ALA A 211 5.83 10.93 0.51
C ALA A 211 6.72 11.30 1.69
N ARG A 212 6.47 10.66 2.82
CA ARG A 212 7.25 10.77 4.06
C ARG A 212 7.80 9.40 4.43
N PHE A 213 9.13 9.26 4.39
CA PHE A 213 9.82 8.05 4.78
C PHE A 213 10.29 8.07 6.24
N THR A 214 10.17 6.93 6.95
CA THR A 214 10.82 6.68 8.24
C THR A 214 11.49 5.30 8.28
N PRO A 215 12.81 5.19 8.48
CA PRO A 215 13.48 3.91 8.69
C PRO A 215 13.27 3.45 10.13
N HIS A 216 13.06 2.16 10.33
CA HIS A 216 12.89 1.54 11.64
C HIS A 216 13.73 0.26 11.76
N TYR A 217 14.17 -0.04 12.98
CA TYR A 217 15.08 -1.15 13.26
C TYR A 217 14.54 -1.98 14.42
N ILE A 218 14.37 -3.27 14.19
CA ILE A 218 13.88 -4.17 15.24
C ILE A 218 14.87 -4.18 16.41
N THR A 219 14.37 -4.13 17.64
CA THR A 219 15.19 -4.32 18.84
C THR A 219 14.52 -5.30 19.78
N TRP A 220 15.25 -6.37 20.07
CA TRP A 220 14.85 -7.38 21.04
C TRP A 220 15.28 -6.92 22.45
N TYR A 221 14.92 -7.69 23.46
CA TYR A 221 15.41 -7.47 24.82
C TYR A 221 15.90 -8.78 25.44
N CYS A 222 16.75 -8.65 26.43
CA CYS A 222 17.27 -9.74 27.24
C CYS A 222 16.50 -9.78 28.58
N PRO A 223 15.74 -10.85 28.88
CA PRO A 223 15.02 -10.96 30.14
C PRO A 223 15.97 -10.88 31.34
N GLU A 224 15.50 -10.27 32.43
CA GLU A 224 16.33 -9.89 33.59
C GLU A 224 17.17 -11.05 34.15
N ALA A 225 16.59 -12.26 34.23
CA ALA A 225 17.26 -13.48 34.68
C ALA A 225 18.49 -13.89 33.84
N PHE A 226 18.63 -13.37 32.62
CA PHE A 226 19.74 -13.66 31.70
C PHE A 226 20.72 -12.50 31.52
N ARG A 227 20.53 -11.34 32.19
CA ARG A 227 21.38 -10.14 32.03
C ARG A 227 22.87 -10.34 32.29
N LEU A 228 23.22 -11.33 33.12
CA LEU A 228 24.61 -11.68 33.46
C LEU A 228 25.19 -12.81 32.59
N THR A 229 24.47 -13.29 31.57
CA THR A 229 24.99 -14.29 30.64
C THR A 229 25.88 -13.66 29.57
N ARG A 230 26.90 -14.39 29.10
CA ARG A 230 27.75 -13.94 27.98
C ARG A 230 26.92 -13.61 26.74
N GLN A 231 25.89 -14.41 26.45
CA GLN A 231 24.98 -14.20 25.32
C GLN A 231 24.26 -12.84 25.41
N CYS A 232 23.78 -12.46 26.59
CA CYS A 232 23.18 -11.14 26.77
C CYS A 232 24.21 -10.00 26.66
N GLN A 233 25.41 -10.20 27.21
CA GLN A 233 26.49 -9.20 27.22
C GLN A 233 27.21 -9.00 25.87
N SER A 234 27.10 -9.96 24.94
CA SER A 234 27.53 -9.79 23.55
C SER A 234 26.42 -9.20 22.67
N GLN A 235 25.18 -9.65 22.82
CA GLN A 235 24.10 -9.29 21.89
C GLN A 235 23.35 -7.99 22.21
N CYS A 236 23.55 -7.40 23.39
CA CYS A 236 22.77 -6.27 23.87
C CYS A 236 23.61 -5.06 24.33
N ILE A 237 23.00 -3.88 24.24
CA ILE A 237 23.45 -2.64 24.90
C ILE A 237 22.49 -2.24 26.03
N ASN A 238 22.82 -1.14 26.73
CA ASN A 238 22.07 -0.59 27.86
C ASN A 238 21.60 -1.67 28.85
N HIS A 239 22.53 -2.52 29.30
CA HIS A 239 22.31 -3.59 30.28
C HIS A 239 21.16 -4.58 29.91
N GLY A 240 21.04 -4.91 28.61
CA GLY A 240 20.09 -5.93 28.12
C GLY A 240 18.72 -5.39 27.69
N ARG A 241 18.53 -4.06 27.66
CA ARG A 241 17.28 -3.43 27.21
C ARG A 241 17.06 -3.53 25.70
N TYR A 242 18.14 -3.41 24.92
CA TYR A 242 18.10 -3.40 23.46
C TYR A 242 19.14 -4.39 22.92
N CYS A 243 18.69 -5.36 22.13
CA CYS A 243 19.48 -6.46 21.61
C CYS A 243 19.21 -6.67 20.12
N ALA A 244 20.20 -7.21 19.40
CA ALA A 244 20.03 -7.78 18.07
C ALA A 244 20.43 -9.26 18.09
N PRO A 245 19.96 -10.10 17.15
CA PRO A 245 20.53 -11.42 16.96
C PRO A 245 22.00 -11.34 16.55
N ASP A 246 22.73 -12.42 16.81
CA ASP A 246 24.12 -12.58 16.37
C ASP A 246 24.19 -12.58 14.84
N PRO A 247 25.08 -11.82 14.18
CA PRO A 247 24.94 -11.48 12.77
C PRO A 247 25.22 -12.66 11.85
N GLU A 248 26.18 -13.51 12.25
CA GLU A 248 26.61 -14.75 11.62
C GLU A 248 26.00 -16.02 12.28
N GLU A 249 25.14 -15.85 13.30
CA GLU A 249 24.62 -16.90 14.20
C GLU A 249 25.67 -17.68 15.03
N ASP A 250 26.91 -17.17 15.16
CA ASP A 250 28.00 -17.80 15.91
C ASP A 250 28.71 -16.83 16.88
N PHE A 251 28.27 -16.90 18.15
CA PHE A 251 28.83 -16.19 19.31
C PHE A 251 30.35 -16.41 19.58
N GLY A 252 31.02 -17.26 18.80
CA GLY A 252 32.46 -17.53 18.84
C GLY A 252 33.32 -16.68 17.89
N GLU A 253 32.78 -16.25 16.75
CA GLU A 253 33.49 -15.48 15.73
C GLU A 253 32.70 -14.20 15.32
N GLY A 254 32.91 -13.68 14.11
CA GLY A 254 32.07 -12.63 13.54
C GLY A 254 32.05 -11.29 14.26
N TYR A 255 30.86 -10.69 14.31
CA TYR A 255 30.54 -9.45 15.05
C TYR A 255 29.53 -9.74 16.17
N GLU A 256 29.54 -8.95 17.23
CA GLU A 256 28.55 -9.10 18.30
C GLU A 256 27.28 -8.27 18.03
N GLY A 257 26.08 -8.80 18.29
CA GLY A 257 24.81 -8.10 18.04
C GLY A 257 24.68 -6.74 18.73
N LYS A 258 25.38 -6.49 19.85
CA LYS A 258 25.43 -5.13 20.46
C LYS A 258 26.01 -4.09 19.49
N GLN A 259 26.95 -4.47 18.63
CA GLN A 259 27.50 -3.60 17.58
C GLN A 259 26.44 -3.28 16.53
N VAL A 260 25.55 -4.24 16.24
CA VAL A 260 24.39 -4.03 15.35
C VAL A 260 23.36 -3.09 15.97
N VAL A 261 23.09 -3.18 17.28
CA VAL A 261 22.21 -2.21 17.95
C VAL A 261 22.81 -0.81 17.95
N VAL A 262 24.12 -0.66 18.15
CA VAL A 262 24.82 0.65 18.07
C VAL A 262 24.73 1.26 16.67
N GLU A 263 24.81 0.47 15.60
CA GLU A 263 24.63 0.99 14.25
C GLU A 263 23.15 1.27 13.93
N ASN A 264 22.20 0.42 14.33
CA ASN A 264 20.76 0.69 14.22
C ASN A 264 20.39 2.05 14.85
N LEU A 265 20.87 2.29 16.08
CA LEU A 265 20.76 3.55 16.80
C LEU A 265 21.39 4.73 16.02
N ARG A 266 22.56 4.51 15.40
CA ARG A 266 23.21 5.52 14.56
C ARG A 266 22.39 5.87 13.33
N GLN A 267 21.84 4.89 12.61
CA GLN A 267 21.08 5.13 11.38
C GLN A 267 19.76 5.87 11.66
N LEU A 268 19.09 5.56 12.78
CA LEU A 268 17.93 6.30 13.29
C LEU A 268 18.27 7.76 13.60
N CYS A 269 19.40 8.01 14.27
CA CYS A 269 19.88 9.35 14.56
C CYS A 269 20.35 10.11 13.31
N VAL A 270 20.91 9.42 12.32
CA VAL A 270 21.20 10.00 11.00
C VAL A 270 19.92 10.45 10.29
N HIS A 271 18.84 9.65 10.30
CA HIS A 271 17.54 10.08 9.75
C HIS A 271 16.97 11.29 10.49
N ARG A 272 17.02 11.30 11.83
CA ARG A 272 16.57 12.45 12.64
C ARG A 272 17.32 13.74 12.26
N VAL A 273 18.66 13.69 12.19
CA VAL A 273 19.50 14.85 11.84
C VAL A 273 19.33 15.25 10.37
N ALA A 274 19.15 14.29 9.46
CA ALA A 274 18.85 14.55 8.05
C ALA A 274 17.50 15.29 7.90
N ASN A 275 16.46 14.85 8.62
CA ASN A 275 15.15 15.50 8.65
C ASN A 275 15.21 16.91 9.27
N GLU A 276 15.89 17.09 10.42
CA GLU A 276 16.16 18.41 11.01
C GLU A 276 16.89 19.37 10.06
N SER A 277 17.71 18.86 9.15
CA SER A 277 18.43 19.65 8.14
C SER A 277 17.60 19.97 6.89
N GLY A 278 16.33 19.55 6.82
CA GLY A 278 15.48 19.68 5.64
C GLY A 278 15.88 18.76 4.48
N ARG A 279 16.61 17.68 4.77
CA ARG A 279 17.12 16.70 3.80
C ARG A 279 16.80 15.24 4.23
N PRO A 280 15.55 14.87 4.60
CA PRO A 280 15.24 13.54 5.16
C PRO A 280 15.75 12.39 4.27
N TRP A 281 15.64 12.56 2.96
CA TRP A 281 16.11 11.63 1.93
C TRP A 281 17.62 11.33 1.96
N ALA A 282 18.42 12.08 2.70
CA ALA A 282 19.86 11.85 2.86
C ALA A 282 20.16 10.58 3.68
N TRP A 283 19.18 10.03 4.41
CA TRP A 283 19.31 8.69 4.99
C TRP A 283 19.53 7.62 3.91
N TRP A 284 18.91 7.72 2.73
CA TRP A 284 19.14 6.76 1.64
C TRP A 284 20.56 6.87 1.05
N ASP A 285 21.16 8.05 1.12
CA ASP A 285 22.58 8.23 0.78
C ASP A 285 23.45 7.56 1.85
N PHE A 286 23.15 7.76 3.14
CA PHE A 286 23.89 7.15 4.26
C PHE A 286 23.79 5.62 4.29
N ALA A 287 22.58 5.05 4.25
CA ALA A 287 22.38 3.60 4.31
C ALA A 287 23.11 2.87 3.17
N MET A 288 23.14 3.47 1.97
CA MET A 288 23.91 2.96 0.85
C MET A 288 25.42 3.08 1.03
N ASP A 289 25.91 4.27 1.33
CA ASP A 289 27.35 4.49 1.44
C ASP A 289 27.94 3.78 2.67
N TYR A 290 27.18 3.59 3.75
CA TYR A 290 27.56 2.73 4.88
C TYR A 290 27.71 1.27 4.44
N LYS A 291 26.67 0.67 3.83
CA LYS A 291 26.73 -0.73 3.36
C LYS A 291 27.84 -0.98 2.33
N LEU A 292 28.21 0.03 1.53
CA LEU A 292 29.29 -0.06 0.55
C LEU A 292 30.70 0.15 1.12
N ARG A 293 30.85 0.79 2.27
CA ARG A 293 32.17 1.16 2.84
C ARG A 293 32.51 0.43 4.14
N CYS A 294 31.50 0.06 4.92
CA CYS A 294 31.59 -0.39 6.31
C CYS A 294 31.06 -1.83 6.50
N SER A 295 31.23 -2.69 5.50
CA SER A 295 30.73 -4.06 5.51
C SER A 295 31.41 -4.94 6.57
N MET A 296 30.65 -5.90 7.11
CA MET A 296 31.14 -6.95 8.00
C MET A 296 32.15 -7.87 7.27
N LYS A 297 31.87 -8.31 6.03
CA LYS A 297 32.77 -9.11 5.14
C LYS A 297 34.18 -8.53 5.04
N GLU A 298 34.30 -7.21 4.90
CA GLU A 298 35.59 -6.51 4.77
C GLU A 298 36.25 -6.17 6.12
N LYS A 299 35.63 -6.55 7.24
CA LYS A 299 36.01 -6.21 8.61
C LYS A 299 36.07 -4.70 8.90
N LYS A 300 35.12 -3.94 8.32
CA LYS A 300 35.04 -2.46 8.43
C LYS A 300 33.84 -1.95 9.23
N TYR A 301 32.94 -2.82 9.65
CA TYR A 301 31.72 -2.48 10.40
C TYR A 301 32.07 -1.90 11.78
N SER A 302 32.16 -0.57 11.84
CA SER A 302 32.87 0.13 12.91
C SER A 302 32.40 1.57 13.07
N LYS A 303 32.53 2.09 14.31
CA LYS A 303 32.22 3.49 14.65
C LYS A 303 32.92 4.48 13.70
N ALA A 304 34.25 4.35 13.52
CA ALA A 304 35.02 5.26 12.69
C ALA A 304 34.53 5.31 11.23
N CYS A 305 34.30 4.14 10.62
CA CYS A 305 33.79 4.08 9.25
C CYS A 305 32.40 4.75 9.14
N ALA A 306 31.51 4.51 10.10
CA ALA A 306 30.20 5.14 10.12
C ALA A 306 30.28 6.68 10.20
N GLU A 307 31.16 7.20 11.06
CA GLU A 307 31.36 8.63 11.30
C GLU A 307 32.00 9.34 10.09
N GLU A 308 32.87 8.66 9.34
CA GLU A 308 33.35 9.11 8.03
C GLU A 308 32.20 9.24 7.01
N VAL A 309 31.23 8.31 6.97
CA VAL A 309 30.06 8.41 6.07
C VAL A 309 29.13 9.56 6.47
N VAL A 310 28.84 9.76 7.76
CA VAL A 310 28.07 10.92 8.26
C VAL A 310 28.72 12.23 7.80
N THR A 311 30.03 12.33 7.97
CA THR A 311 30.82 13.52 7.62
C THR A 311 30.85 13.76 6.11
N ALA A 312 31.07 12.71 5.31
CA ALA A 312 31.14 12.80 3.84
C ALA A 312 29.81 13.25 3.19
N LEU A 313 28.67 13.03 3.85
CA LEU A 313 27.34 13.48 3.39
C LEU A 313 26.96 14.88 3.87
N GLY A 314 27.85 15.54 4.62
CA GLY A 314 27.64 16.88 5.17
C GLY A 314 26.53 16.91 6.23
N LEU A 315 26.45 15.88 7.06
CA LEU A 315 25.57 15.83 8.24
C LEU A 315 26.38 16.13 9.51
N SER A 316 25.72 16.71 10.53
CA SER A 316 26.39 17.07 11.79
C SER A 316 26.63 15.83 12.64
N LEU A 317 27.88 15.37 12.70
CA LEU A 317 28.30 14.24 13.54
C LEU A 317 27.98 14.50 15.03
N ASP A 318 28.25 15.69 15.54
CA ASP A 318 27.95 16.06 16.94
C ASP A 318 26.47 15.88 17.28
N LYS A 319 25.56 16.26 16.37
CA LYS A 319 24.11 16.02 16.53
C LYS A 319 23.75 14.54 16.49
N VAL A 320 24.38 13.75 15.61
CA VAL A 320 24.15 12.30 15.55
C VAL A 320 24.57 11.66 16.87
N LEU A 321 25.77 11.97 17.37
CA LEU A 321 26.28 11.46 18.65
C LEU A 321 25.43 11.91 19.85
N ALA A 322 25.01 13.18 19.89
CA ALA A 322 24.12 13.70 20.93
C ALA A 322 22.72 13.04 20.88
N CYS A 323 22.25 12.61 19.71
CA CYS A 323 21.03 11.84 19.55
C CYS A 323 21.20 10.38 20.00
N MET A 324 22.34 9.74 19.72
CA MET A 324 22.62 8.37 20.14
C MET A 324 22.70 8.25 21.67
N GLY A 325 23.32 9.25 22.32
CA GLY A 325 23.59 9.21 23.76
C GLY A 325 24.65 8.18 24.13
N ASP A 326 24.53 7.62 25.33
CA ASP A 326 25.42 6.57 25.85
C ASP A 326 24.77 5.17 25.66
N PRO A 327 25.33 4.29 24.81
CA PRO A 327 24.84 2.91 24.66
C PRO A 327 25.24 2.00 25.82
N ASP A 328 26.28 2.33 26.59
CA ASP A 328 26.78 1.47 27.67
C ASP A 328 26.09 1.77 29.02
N ALA A 329 25.40 2.90 29.14
CA ALA A 329 24.68 3.30 30.35
C ALA A 329 23.54 2.34 30.76
N ASP A 330 23.39 2.09 32.08
CA ASP A 330 22.27 1.37 32.68
C ASP A 330 20.99 2.23 32.77
N ALA A 331 20.55 2.75 31.62
CA ALA A 331 19.40 3.62 31.47
C ALA A 331 18.64 3.31 30.16
N ASP A 332 17.43 3.82 30.03
CA ASP A 332 16.62 3.65 28.82
C ASP A 332 17.09 4.61 27.73
N ASN A 333 17.31 4.10 26.51
CA ASN A 333 17.70 4.91 25.37
C ASN A 333 16.42 5.41 24.66
N ALA A 334 16.15 6.71 24.74
CA ALA A 334 14.91 7.32 24.22
C ALA A 334 14.70 7.18 22.69
N VAL A 335 15.70 6.76 21.93
CA VAL A 335 15.52 6.37 20.52
C VAL A 335 15.04 4.93 20.43
N LEU A 336 15.70 3.99 21.12
CA LEU A 336 15.40 2.55 21.01
C LEU A 336 14.16 2.12 21.79
N SER A 337 13.82 2.78 22.92
CA SER A 337 12.51 2.58 23.55
C SER A 337 11.37 2.96 22.60
N LYS A 338 11.56 4.00 21.78
CA LYS A 338 10.57 4.39 20.78
C LYS A 338 10.46 3.38 19.64
N GLU A 339 11.55 2.75 19.22
CA GLU A 339 11.48 1.63 18.26
C GLU A 339 10.67 0.45 18.83
N GLN A 340 10.83 0.13 20.12
CA GLN A 340 10.03 -0.92 20.77
C GLN A 340 8.53 -0.55 20.87
N GLU A 341 8.19 0.71 21.20
CA GLU A 341 6.81 1.22 21.13
C GLU A 341 6.23 1.13 19.71
N ASP A 342 6.99 1.59 18.72
CA ASP A 342 6.53 1.67 17.33
C ASP A 342 6.50 0.29 16.66
N GLN A 343 7.25 -0.70 17.15
CA GLN A 343 7.24 -2.08 16.63
C GLN A 343 5.91 -2.78 16.91
N ILE A 344 5.36 -2.64 18.12
CA ILE A 344 4.03 -3.17 18.50
C ILE A 344 2.94 -2.51 17.63
N GLY A 345 3.17 -1.28 17.20
CA GLY A 345 2.29 -0.57 16.29
C GLY A 345 1.03 -0.02 16.97
N ARG A 346 0.18 0.63 16.16
CA ARG A 346 -1.01 1.34 16.62
C ARG A 346 -2.18 0.96 15.71
N GLY A 347 -3.39 1.41 16.06
CA GLY A 347 -4.58 1.32 15.19
C GLY A 347 -4.83 -0.06 14.56
N SER A 348 -4.62 -0.13 13.25
CA SER A 348 -4.92 -1.26 12.36
C SER A 348 -3.71 -2.15 12.07
N ARG A 349 -2.51 -1.57 11.93
CA ARG A 349 -1.29 -2.25 11.46
C ARG A 349 -0.87 -3.50 12.23
N GLY A 350 -0.99 -3.45 13.56
CA GLY A 350 -0.43 -4.46 14.45
C GLY A 350 1.11 -4.52 14.44
N ASP A 351 1.60 -5.56 15.11
CA ASP A 351 3.02 -5.78 15.39
C ASP A 351 3.83 -6.09 14.13
N VAL A 352 5.04 -5.53 14.03
CA VAL A 352 6.05 -5.96 13.06
C VAL A 352 6.90 -7.06 13.67
N THR A 353 6.76 -8.27 13.14
CA THR A 353 7.44 -9.49 13.63
C THR A 353 8.20 -10.25 12.54
N ILE A 354 8.27 -9.72 11.32
CA ILE A 354 8.93 -10.30 10.14
C ILE A 354 9.86 -9.23 9.56
N LEU A 355 11.09 -9.59 9.18
CA LEU A 355 12.04 -8.69 8.53
C LEU A 355 12.54 -9.24 7.17
N PRO A 356 12.67 -8.37 6.14
CA PRO A 356 12.22 -6.97 6.10
C PRO A 356 10.69 -6.84 6.09
N THR A 357 10.17 -5.73 6.60
CA THR A 357 8.76 -5.34 6.42
C THR A 357 8.71 -3.87 5.99
N LEU A 358 7.96 -3.59 4.93
CA LEU A 358 7.55 -2.22 4.61
C LEU A 358 6.16 -1.97 5.22
N VAL A 359 5.92 -0.76 5.72
CA VAL A 359 4.58 -0.28 6.09
C VAL A 359 4.24 0.87 5.16
N ILE A 360 3.00 0.93 4.69
CA ILE A 360 2.49 2.02 3.85
C ILE A 360 1.13 2.42 4.43
N ASN A 361 0.96 3.68 4.82
CA ASN A 361 -0.29 4.24 5.36
C ASN A 361 -0.97 3.36 6.46
N ASP A 362 -0.20 2.90 7.47
CA ASP A 362 -0.64 2.02 8.59
C ASP A 362 -1.07 0.58 8.21
N VAL A 363 -0.65 0.04 7.07
CA VAL A 363 -0.72 -1.41 6.77
C VAL A 363 0.63 -1.98 6.35
N GLN A 364 0.87 -3.26 6.63
CA GLN A 364 2.11 -3.95 6.25
C GLN A 364 2.03 -4.38 4.78
N TYR A 365 3.03 -4.00 3.97
CA TYR A 365 3.15 -4.49 2.60
C TYR A 365 3.48 -5.98 2.60
N ARG A 366 2.79 -6.75 1.74
CA ARG A 366 3.11 -8.15 1.41
C ARG A 366 3.46 -8.27 -0.07
N GLY A 367 4.52 -8.99 -0.36
CA GLY A 367 5.09 -9.17 -1.70
C GLY A 367 6.62 -9.23 -1.59
N LYS A 368 7.32 -9.44 -2.71
CA LYS A 368 8.79 -9.41 -2.72
C LYS A 368 9.34 -7.98 -2.53
N LEU A 369 10.54 -7.83 -1.99
CA LEU A 369 11.15 -6.52 -1.74
C LEU A 369 11.88 -5.99 -2.99
N GLU A 370 11.11 -5.68 -4.03
CA GLU A 370 11.61 -5.22 -5.33
C GLU A 370 11.13 -3.79 -5.63
N ARG A 371 12.01 -2.99 -6.24
CA ARG A 371 11.81 -1.56 -6.51
C ARG A 371 10.47 -1.24 -7.18
N THR A 372 10.12 -1.91 -8.28
CA THR A 372 8.89 -1.67 -9.04
C THR A 372 7.67 -2.20 -8.28
N ALA A 373 7.74 -3.39 -7.68
CA ALA A 373 6.66 -3.95 -6.85
C ALA A 373 6.29 -3.04 -5.67
N VAL A 374 7.30 -2.51 -4.97
CA VAL A 374 7.12 -1.57 -3.86
C VAL A 374 6.64 -0.19 -4.35
N LEU A 375 7.19 0.31 -5.46
CA LEU A 375 6.75 1.59 -6.02
C LEU A 375 5.27 1.55 -6.42
N LYS A 376 4.79 0.44 -7.02
CA LYS A 376 3.36 0.20 -7.28
C LYS A 376 2.52 0.26 -6.00
N ALA A 377 2.96 -0.36 -4.90
CA ALA A 377 2.25 -0.28 -3.61
C ALA A 377 2.25 1.13 -3.01
N VAL A 378 3.34 1.88 -3.12
CA VAL A 378 3.40 3.29 -2.71
C VAL A 378 2.49 4.16 -3.59
N CYS A 379 2.45 3.92 -4.91
CA CYS A 379 1.51 4.58 -5.82
C CYS A 379 0.04 4.26 -5.49
N ALA A 380 -0.25 3.02 -5.07
CA ALA A 380 -1.56 2.61 -4.54
C ALA A 380 -1.92 3.25 -3.19
N GLY A 381 -0.98 3.90 -2.51
CA GLY A 381 -1.21 4.68 -1.28
C GLY A 381 -1.69 6.11 -1.52
N PHE A 382 -1.58 6.66 -2.73
CA PHE A 382 -2.10 8.01 -3.04
C PHE A 382 -3.61 7.95 -3.30
N LYS A 383 -4.37 8.89 -2.73
CA LYS A 383 -5.78 9.11 -3.09
C LYS A 383 -5.89 9.36 -4.60
N GLU A 384 -6.86 8.74 -5.27
CA GLU A 384 -7.05 8.79 -6.73
C GLU A 384 -7.07 10.22 -7.31
N GLY A 385 -6.34 10.44 -8.41
CA GLY A 385 -6.03 11.75 -8.96
C GLY A 385 -4.88 12.48 -8.24
N THR A 386 -4.47 11.94 -7.09
CA THR A 386 -3.34 12.34 -6.23
C THR A 386 -1.98 12.48 -6.93
N GLU A 387 -1.79 11.66 -7.96
CA GLU A 387 -0.56 10.88 -8.05
C GLU A 387 0.60 11.65 -8.70
N PRO A 388 1.82 11.58 -8.14
CA PRO A 388 2.99 12.19 -8.75
C PRO A 388 3.31 11.49 -10.08
N GLN A 389 3.90 12.23 -11.02
CA GLN A 389 4.19 11.74 -12.38
C GLN A 389 5.04 10.46 -12.45
N VAL A 390 5.78 10.13 -11.38
CA VAL A 390 6.50 8.86 -11.26
C VAL A 390 5.56 7.63 -11.23
N CYS A 391 4.35 7.80 -10.68
CA CYS A 391 3.28 6.79 -10.65
C CYS A 391 2.46 6.72 -11.94
N LEU A 392 2.45 7.80 -12.74
CA LEU A 392 1.69 7.91 -14.00
C LEU A 392 2.62 7.64 -15.18
N SER A 393 3.23 6.45 -15.17
CA SER A 393 4.16 5.99 -16.18
C SER A 393 3.85 4.56 -16.60
N HIS A 394 4.16 4.21 -17.85
CA HIS A 394 3.82 2.93 -18.49
C HIS A 394 4.35 1.67 -17.75
N ASP A 395 5.39 1.80 -16.92
CA ASP A 395 5.90 0.68 -16.10
C ASP A 395 5.09 0.50 -14.80
N MET A 396 4.32 1.51 -14.39
CA MET A 396 3.49 1.55 -13.18
C MET A 396 2.01 1.28 -13.47
N GLU A 397 1.44 1.90 -14.50
CA GLU A 397 0.00 1.88 -14.79
C GLU A 397 -0.31 1.60 -16.27
N THR A 398 -1.52 1.87 -16.76
CA THR A 398 -1.88 1.74 -18.19
C THR A 398 -2.86 2.84 -18.59
N ASN A 399 -2.30 3.96 -19.07
CA ASN A 399 -3.04 5.19 -19.34
C ASN A 399 -4.27 4.98 -20.25
N GLU A 400 -5.45 4.96 -19.64
CA GLU A 400 -6.72 4.74 -20.35
C GLU A 400 -7.08 5.93 -21.26
N CYS A 401 -6.56 7.12 -20.98
CA CYS A 401 -6.82 8.32 -21.77
C CYS A 401 -6.23 8.25 -23.19
N LEU A 402 -5.15 7.49 -23.41
CA LEU A 402 -4.59 7.26 -24.76
C LEU A 402 -5.57 6.52 -25.70
N HIS A 403 -6.52 5.75 -25.16
CA HIS A 403 -7.43 4.93 -25.97
C HIS A 403 -8.87 5.44 -25.90
N ARG A 404 -9.34 6.03 -27.02
CA ARG A 404 -10.67 6.66 -27.13
C ARG A 404 -10.96 7.69 -26.02
N ASN A 405 -9.92 8.39 -25.56
CA ASN A 405 -10.04 9.40 -24.48
C ASN A 405 -10.62 8.81 -23.17
N GLY A 406 -10.36 7.52 -22.88
CA GLY A 406 -10.97 6.79 -21.77
C GLY A 406 -12.51 6.69 -21.82
N GLY A 407 -13.15 7.11 -22.90
CA GLY A 407 -14.61 7.34 -22.95
C GLY A 407 -15.08 8.59 -22.18
N CYS A 408 -14.19 9.50 -21.79
CA CYS A 408 -14.55 10.81 -21.27
C CYS A 408 -14.85 11.81 -22.39
N TRP A 409 -15.47 12.93 -22.04
CA TRP A 409 -15.74 14.05 -22.93
C TRP A 409 -14.45 14.69 -23.48
N ARG A 410 -14.52 15.15 -24.74
CA ARG A 410 -13.47 15.90 -25.43
C ARG A 410 -14.11 16.92 -26.38
N ASP A 411 -13.56 18.13 -26.42
CA ASP A 411 -13.83 19.10 -27.48
C ASP A 411 -12.77 18.95 -28.58
N GLU A 412 -13.17 18.35 -29.70
CA GLU A 412 -12.30 18.17 -30.87
C GLU A 412 -11.86 19.51 -31.51
N ALA A 413 -12.56 20.63 -31.27
CA ALA A 413 -12.21 21.93 -31.83
C ALA A 413 -11.11 22.66 -31.03
N THR A 414 -10.95 22.36 -29.73
CA THR A 414 -9.91 22.95 -28.87
C THR A 414 -8.90 21.93 -28.34
N ASN A 415 -9.12 20.63 -28.62
CA ASN A 415 -8.41 19.49 -28.04
C ASN A 415 -8.44 19.45 -26.50
N VAL A 416 -9.43 20.08 -25.87
CA VAL A 416 -9.61 20.03 -24.42
C VAL A 416 -10.34 18.75 -24.04
N THR A 417 -9.83 18.02 -23.06
CA THR A 417 -10.37 16.73 -22.60
C THR A 417 -10.71 16.75 -21.12
N ALA A 418 -11.76 16.01 -20.75
CA ALA A 418 -12.09 15.68 -19.37
C ALA A 418 -11.43 14.38 -18.88
N CYS A 419 -10.68 13.67 -19.72
CA CYS A 419 -9.95 12.49 -19.30
C CYS A 419 -8.72 12.90 -18.48
N ARG A 420 -8.72 12.51 -17.20
CA ARG A 420 -7.61 12.67 -16.26
C ARG A 420 -7.11 11.28 -15.86
N ASP A 421 -5.86 11.05 -16.19
CA ASP A 421 -5.15 9.80 -15.89
C ASP A 421 -4.84 9.67 -14.40
N THR A 422 -4.82 8.44 -13.88
CA THR A 422 -4.63 8.12 -12.45
C THR A 422 -3.91 6.78 -12.31
N TYR A 423 -3.38 6.45 -11.13
CA TYR A 423 -2.67 5.18 -10.95
C TYR A 423 -3.60 3.94 -11.03
N ARG A 424 -4.92 4.13 -10.88
CA ARG A 424 -5.94 3.06 -10.88
C ARG A 424 -6.77 2.99 -12.18
N GLY A 425 -6.33 3.65 -13.24
CA GLY A 425 -7.06 3.83 -14.50
C GLY A 425 -7.27 5.32 -14.80
N ARG A 426 -8.50 5.75 -15.10
CA ARG A 426 -8.79 7.19 -15.33
C ARG A 426 -10.07 7.66 -14.65
N VAL A 427 -10.10 8.95 -14.31
CA VAL A 427 -11.33 9.68 -13.95
C VAL A 427 -11.76 10.62 -15.08
N CYS A 428 -13.07 10.88 -15.17
CA CYS A 428 -13.63 11.86 -16.10
C CYS A 428 -14.06 13.11 -15.33
N GLU A 429 -13.30 14.20 -15.44
CA GLU A 429 -13.52 15.44 -14.70
C GLU A 429 -13.41 16.66 -15.63
N CYS A 430 -14.38 17.56 -15.61
CA CYS A 430 -14.37 18.74 -16.48
C CYS A 430 -13.20 19.68 -16.11
N PRO A 431 -12.28 19.99 -17.04
CA PRO A 431 -10.96 20.52 -16.70
C PRO A 431 -10.96 22.04 -16.43
N VAL A 432 -9.81 22.54 -15.97
CA VAL A 432 -9.50 23.98 -15.97
C VAL A 432 -8.30 24.21 -16.90
N VAL A 433 -8.55 24.78 -18.09
CA VAL A 433 -7.52 24.99 -19.12
C VAL A 433 -7.42 26.48 -19.43
N ASN A 434 -6.19 27.03 -19.45
CA ASN A 434 -5.91 28.44 -19.74
C ASN A 434 -6.75 29.43 -18.91
N GLY A 435 -6.99 29.11 -17.63
CA GLY A 435 -7.83 29.90 -16.72
C GLY A 435 -9.34 29.79 -16.97
N VAL A 436 -9.77 28.94 -17.90
CA VAL A 436 -11.18 28.65 -18.18
C VAL A 436 -11.57 27.34 -17.52
N ARG A 437 -12.43 27.43 -16.51
CA ARG A 437 -13.06 26.27 -15.87
C ARG A 437 -14.20 25.76 -16.74
N TYR A 438 -14.29 24.44 -16.86
CA TYR A 438 -15.45 23.75 -17.39
C TYR A 438 -16.29 23.15 -16.25
N ASP A 439 -17.54 22.81 -16.54
CA ASP A 439 -18.51 22.24 -15.59
C ASP A 439 -19.46 21.28 -16.32
N GLY A 440 -19.89 20.20 -15.67
CA GLY A 440 -20.65 19.12 -16.31
C GLY A 440 -20.39 17.73 -15.71
N ASP A 441 -20.59 16.67 -16.49
CA ASP A 441 -20.52 15.26 -16.04
C ASP A 441 -19.15 14.59 -16.31
N GLY A 442 -18.27 15.21 -17.09
CA GLY A 442 -16.98 14.64 -17.51
C GLY A 442 -17.06 13.57 -18.62
N TYR A 443 -18.21 12.93 -18.83
CA TYR A 443 -18.39 11.82 -19.78
C TYR A 443 -19.01 12.28 -21.11
N THR A 444 -20.11 13.02 -21.05
CA THR A 444 -20.89 13.43 -22.23
C THR A 444 -20.96 14.95 -22.40
N HIS A 445 -20.71 15.70 -21.33
CA HIS A 445 -20.87 17.14 -21.29
C HIS A 445 -19.85 17.80 -20.35
N CYS A 446 -19.02 18.68 -20.92
CA CYS A 446 -18.36 19.75 -20.18
C CYS A 446 -18.59 21.08 -20.89
N LYS A 447 -18.86 22.14 -20.12
CA LYS A 447 -19.19 23.47 -20.65
C LYS A 447 -18.35 24.54 -19.96
N ALA A 448 -17.78 25.45 -20.73
CA ALA A 448 -16.99 26.56 -20.19
C ALA A 448 -17.86 27.52 -19.34
N VAL A 449 -17.45 27.77 -18.11
CA VAL A 449 -18.15 28.58 -17.10
C VAL A 449 -17.29 29.73 -16.57
N GLY A 450 -17.87 30.56 -15.69
CA GLY A 450 -17.17 31.67 -15.04
C GLY A 450 -16.74 32.81 -15.98
N PRO A 451 -15.80 33.66 -15.56
CA PRO A 451 -15.30 34.77 -16.38
C PRO A 451 -14.51 34.30 -17.60
N GLY A 452 -13.71 33.23 -17.47
CA GLY A 452 -12.82 32.74 -18.53
C GLY A 452 -13.53 32.29 -19.81
N ARG A 453 -14.79 31.83 -19.72
CA ARG A 453 -15.56 31.29 -20.86
C ARG A 453 -15.60 32.19 -22.10
N CYS A 454 -15.50 33.51 -21.95
CA CYS A 454 -15.55 34.44 -23.09
C CYS A 454 -14.29 34.40 -23.97
N ALA A 455 -13.19 33.80 -23.49
CA ALA A 455 -11.99 33.56 -24.29
C ALA A 455 -12.12 32.35 -25.24
N LEU A 456 -13.05 31.43 -24.97
CA LEU A 456 -13.30 30.25 -25.80
C LEU A 456 -14.56 30.43 -26.64
N ASN A 457 -14.41 30.48 -27.96
CA ASN A 457 -15.52 30.62 -28.92
C ASN A 457 -16.56 31.67 -28.48
N HIS A 458 -16.08 32.82 -27.99
CA HIS A 458 -16.89 33.91 -27.46
C HIS A 458 -17.96 33.49 -26.43
N GLY A 459 -17.73 32.43 -25.66
CA GLY A 459 -18.68 31.85 -24.71
C GLY A 459 -20.02 31.42 -25.34
N GLY A 460 -20.03 31.09 -26.63
CA GLY A 460 -21.24 30.82 -27.42
C GLY A 460 -22.14 32.04 -27.68
N CYS A 461 -21.64 33.25 -27.41
CA CYS A 461 -22.35 34.50 -27.66
C CYS A 461 -22.03 35.02 -29.07
N TRP A 462 -22.91 35.88 -29.62
CA TRP A 462 -22.68 36.56 -30.90
C TRP A 462 -21.31 37.25 -30.95
N SER A 463 -20.65 37.18 -32.12
CA SER A 463 -19.38 37.83 -32.41
C SER A 463 -19.27 38.16 -33.91
N GLU A 464 -18.52 39.22 -34.23
CA GLU A 464 -18.31 39.69 -35.60
C GLU A 464 -16.95 40.40 -35.70
N THR A 465 -16.20 40.13 -36.77
CA THR A 465 -14.92 40.79 -37.05
C THR A 465 -15.12 41.89 -38.10
N LYS A 466 -14.73 43.13 -37.78
CA LYS A 466 -14.79 44.29 -38.67
C LYS A 466 -13.42 44.96 -38.74
N GLY A 467 -12.74 44.80 -39.87
CA GLY A 467 -11.32 45.11 -40.00
C GLY A 467 -10.49 44.24 -39.05
N GLU A 468 -9.49 44.83 -38.39
CA GLU A 468 -8.61 44.16 -37.43
C GLU A 468 -9.25 43.92 -36.04
N ARG A 469 -10.55 44.19 -35.86
CA ARG A 469 -11.21 44.15 -34.55
C ARG A 469 -12.39 43.17 -34.52
N THR A 470 -12.30 42.19 -33.62
CA THR A 470 -13.40 41.28 -33.28
C THR A 470 -14.23 41.85 -32.14
N PHE A 471 -15.53 41.94 -32.35
CA PHE A 471 -16.52 42.34 -31.36
C PHE A 471 -17.27 41.10 -30.85
N SER A 472 -17.76 41.12 -29.62
CA SER A 472 -18.56 40.03 -29.04
C SER A 472 -19.55 40.53 -28.00
N ALA A 473 -20.69 39.85 -27.90
CA ALA A 473 -21.69 40.04 -26.85
C ALA A 473 -21.33 39.32 -25.53
N CYS A 474 -20.22 38.56 -25.45
CA CYS A 474 -19.86 37.82 -24.25
C CYS A 474 -19.36 38.75 -23.13
N SER A 475 -20.11 38.81 -22.02
CA SER A 475 -19.77 39.66 -20.88
C SER A 475 -19.07 38.88 -19.76
N THR A 476 -17.90 39.40 -19.35
CA THR A 476 -17.10 38.94 -18.21
C THR A 476 -17.44 39.75 -16.94
N ARG A 477 -18.72 39.75 -16.54
CA ARG A 477 -19.15 40.40 -15.28
C ARG A 477 -18.38 39.78 -14.11
N ARG A 478 -17.52 40.59 -13.46
CA ARG A 478 -16.96 40.27 -12.15
C ARG A 478 -18.12 40.20 -11.15
N TYR A 479 -18.25 39.09 -10.43
CA TYR A 479 -18.97 39.13 -9.15
C TYR A 479 -18.12 39.95 -8.16
N PRO A 480 -18.72 40.78 -7.30
CA PRO A 480 -17.98 41.43 -6.21
C PRO A 480 -17.51 40.39 -5.19
N ASP A 481 -16.29 40.56 -4.66
CA ASP A 481 -15.80 39.76 -3.53
C ASP A 481 -16.70 39.93 -2.30
N VAL A 482 -17.24 38.83 -1.79
CA VAL A 482 -17.94 38.79 -0.49
C VAL A 482 -16.87 38.67 0.62
N GLY A 483 -15.98 39.66 0.70
CA GLY A 483 -14.71 39.49 1.42
C GLY A 483 -13.93 40.75 1.81
N ALA A 484 -14.52 41.96 1.81
CA ALA A 484 -13.81 43.20 2.21
C ALA A 484 -14.54 44.00 3.30
N ARG A 485 -13.81 44.45 4.32
CA ARG A 485 -14.32 45.32 5.41
C ARG A 485 -14.47 46.78 4.96
N ARG A 486 -15.27 47.57 5.69
CA ARG A 486 -15.51 49.01 5.43
C ARG A 486 -14.26 49.86 5.68
N GLY A 487 -14.02 50.84 4.81
CA GLY A 487 -12.92 51.81 4.86
C GLY A 487 -12.16 51.82 3.52
N SER A 488 -11.95 52.92 2.79
CA SER A 488 -12.13 54.34 3.11
C SER A 488 -12.65 55.15 1.91
N LYS A 489 -13.00 56.43 2.10
CA LYS A 489 -13.44 57.32 0.99
C LYS A 489 -12.27 57.82 0.14
N ALA A 490 -12.46 57.87 -1.18
CA ALA A 490 -11.74 58.78 -2.07
C ALA A 490 -12.64 59.22 -3.25
N THR A 491 -12.64 60.52 -3.54
CA THR A 491 -13.28 61.20 -4.70
C THR A 491 -12.27 61.34 -5.86
N ALA A 492 -12.64 61.40 -7.15
CA ALA A 492 -13.92 61.16 -7.84
C ALA A 492 -13.63 60.50 -9.23
N THR A 493 -14.09 60.85 -10.45
CA THR A 493 -14.90 61.97 -11.00
C THR A 493 -15.52 61.54 -12.35
N ASN A 494 -16.54 62.27 -12.83
CA ASN A 494 -17.10 62.27 -14.21
C ASN A 494 -17.58 60.95 -14.83
N ALA A 495 -18.91 60.84 -14.94
CA ALA A 495 -19.60 59.82 -15.72
C ALA A 495 -19.88 60.28 -17.17
N LYS A 496 -20.35 59.35 -18.01
CA LYS A 496 -21.45 59.66 -18.93
C LYS A 496 -22.39 58.45 -19.13
N THR A 497 -23.67 58.75 -19.02
CA THR A 497 -24.82 57.83 -19.00
C THR A 497 -25.03 57.06 -20.30
N TRP A 498 -25.56 55.83 -20.19
CA TRP A 498 -26.40 55.23 -21.23
C TRP A 498 -27.76 54.83 -20.64
N THR A 499 -28.83 55.17 -21.36
CA THR A 499 -30.23 55.03 -20.91
C THR A 499 -30.75 53.61 -21.07
N SER A 500 -31.42 53.07 -20.05
CA SER A 500 -32.07 51.76 -20.12
C SER A 500 -33.45 51.82 -20.77
N ALA A 501 -33.57 51.33 -22.01
CA ALA A 501 -34.86 51.06 -22.62
C ALA A 501 -35.44 49.73 -22.08
N ARG A 502 -36.53 49.78 -21.31
CA ARG A 502 -37.33 48.60 -20.97
C ARG A 502 -38.37 48.35 -22.05
N ILE A 503 -38.27 47.22 -22.75
CA ILE A 503 -39.36 46.71 -23.59
C ILE A 503 -40.04 45.56 -22.84
N SER A 504 -41.32 45.71 -22.52
CA SER A 504 -42.13 44.70 -21.84
C SER A 504 -43.02 43.96 -22.82
N TRP A 505 -42.91 42.63 -22.86
CA TRP A 505 -43.90 41.77 -23.51
C TRP A 505 -44.62 40.93 -22.47
N ARG A 506 -45.96 40.95 -22.51
CA ARG A 506 -46.83 40.01 -21.78
C ARG A 506 -47.39 39.00 -22.77
N ALA A 507 -47.47 37.74 -22.35
CA ALA A 507 -48.31 36.71 -22.98
C ALA A 507 -49.15 36.02 -21.89
N PRO A 508 -50.37 35.54 -22.20
CA PRO A 508 -51.36 35.19 -21.18
C PRO A 508 -51.27 33.74 -20.67
N ALA A 509 -51.80 33.51 -19.47
CA ALA A 509 -52.00 32.17 -18.92
C ALA A 509 -53.23 31.47 -19.53
N ARG A 510 -53.25 30.13 -19.45
CA ARG A 510 -54.42 29.29 -19.73
C ARG A 510 -54.60 28.25 -18.62
N THR A 511 -55.82 28.10 -18.13
CA THR A 511 -56.22 27.13 -17.10
C THR A 511 -56.67 25.80 -17.71
N ALA A 512 -56.38 24.70 -17.02
CA ALA A 512 -57.03 23.40 -17.19
C ALA A 512 -57.24 22.75 -15.81
N THR A 513 -58.25 21.90 -15.67
CA THR A 513 -58.78 21.42 -14.36
C THR A 513 -59.05 19.92 -14.34
N ALA A 514 -59.14 19.36 -13.13
CA ALA A 514 -59.53 17.96 -12.80
C ALA A 514 -58.47 16.88 -13.17
N ARG A 515 -58.44 15.69 -12.54
CA ARG A 515 -59.38 15.07 -11.55
C ARG A 515 -58.64 14.05 -10.66
N THR A 516 -59.14 13.78 -9.45
CA THR A 516 -58.77 12.62 -8.59
C THR A 516 -59.88 11.55 -8.58
N PRO A 517 -59.54 10.28 -8.29
CA PRO A 517 -59.74 9.63 -6.98
C PRO A 517 -58.38 9.18 -6.35
N GLY A 518 -58.22 8.62 -5.14
CA GLY A 518 -59.09 7.76 -4.29
C GLY A 518 -58.67 6.28 -4.45
N ALA A 519 -58.47 5.43 -3.42
CA ALA A 519 -58.62 5.52 -1.95
C ALA A 519 -57.67 4.47 -1.25
N ALA A 520 -57.09 4.71 -0.06
CA ALA A 520 -57.54 4.29 1.30
C ALA A 520 -56.92 2.98 1.88
N THR A 521 -56.72 2.96 3.23
CA THR A 521 -56.58 1.79 4.16
C THR A 521 -55.36 0.84 4.04
N SER A 522 -54.82 0.15 5.08
CA SER A 522 -55.01 0.17 6.56
C SER A 522 -54.01 -0.76 7.31
N ALA A 523 -53.84 -0.58 8.65
CA ALA A 523 -53.34 -1.55 9.66
C ALA A 523 -51.84 -2.03 9.56
N ALA A 524 -51.01 -2.11 10.62
CA ALA A 524 -51.09 -2.74 11.97
C ALA A 524 -50.88 -4.29 11.92
N ALA A 525 -50.24 -5.01 12.87
CA ALA A 525 -49.34 -4.71 14.01
C ALA A 525 -48.77 -6.06 14.58
N GLY A 526 -47.86 -6.02 15.58
CA GLY A 526 -47.31 -7.20 16.29
C GLY A 526 -45.87 -7.56 15.87
N ALA A 527 -44.82 -7.66 16.70
CA ALA A 527 -44.64 -8.02 18.12
C ALA A 527 -44.74 -9.53 18.46
N THR A 528 -43.60 -10.14 18.85
CA THR A 528 -43.46 -11.26 19.81
C THR A 528 -41.97 -11.41 20.21
N ARG A 529 -41.70 -11.79 21.46
CA ARG A 529 -40.38 -12.21 22.00
C ARG A 529 -40.39 -13.71 22.31
N CYS A 530 -39.24 -14.37 22.26
CA CYS A 530 -38.93 -15.59 23.03
C CYS A 530 -37.44 -15.63 23.42
N THR A 531 -37.06 -16.47 24.38
CA THR A 531 -35.77 -16.42 25.10
C THR A 531 -35.25 -17.79 25.56
N SER A 532 -33.93 -17.91 25.83
CA SER A 532 -33.24 -18.90 26.71
C SER A 532 -33.29 -20.41 26.35
N ALA A 533 -32.41 -21.32 26.81
CA ALA A 533 -31.00 -21.28 27.31
C ALA A 533 -30.45 -22.74 27.55
N GLY A 534 -29.13 -22.93 27.78
CA GLY A 534 -28.46 -24.20 28.19
C GLY A 534 -27.23 -24.54 27.32
N ARG A 535 -26.00 -24.87 27.78
CA ARG A 535 -25.43 -25.84 28.78
C ARG A 535 -25.45 -27.30 28.28
N THR A 536 -24.40 -28.16 28.39
CA THR A 536 -23.09 -28.12 29.10
C THR A 536 -22.09 -29.22 28.59
N SER A 537 -20.81 -29.19 29.03
CA SER A 537 -19.80 -30.31 29.08
C SER A 537 -19.31 -30.97 27.76
N ALA A 538 -18.22 -31.78 27.68
CA ALA A 538 -16.90 -31.81 28.34
C ALA A 538 -15.92 -32.81 27.62
N TRP A 539 -14.61 -32.73 27.92
CA TRP A 539 -13.45 -33.53 27.42
C TRP A 539 -13.48 -35.04 27.80
N PRO A 540 -12.53 -35.95 27.38
CA PRO A 540 -11.26 -35.76 26.62
C PRO A 540 -10.92 -36.80 25.50
N THR A 541 -9.86 -36.52 24.72
CA THR A 541 -9.02 -37.52 24.01
C THR A 541 -7.58 -36.99 23.86
N ALA A 542 -6.57 -37.86 23.59
CA ALA A 542 -5.15 -37.49 23.71
C ALA A 542 -4.21 -38.08 22.64
N CYS A 543 -3.22 -37.27 22.23
CA CYS A 543 -1.98 -37.61 21.50
C CYS A 543 -2.12 -38.25 20.09
N PRO A 544 -1.03 -38.35 19.29
CA PRO A 544 0.26 -37.61 19.29
C PRO A 544 0.18 -36.47 18.22
N GLY A 545 1.20 -35.74 17.77
CA GLY A 545 2.66 -35.67 17.96
C GLY A 545 3.33 -35.12 16.68
N SER A 546 4.53 -34.54 16.79
CA SER A 546 5.37 -33.97 15.71
C SER A 546 4.78 -32.85 14.84
N ALA A 547 5.28 -31.63 15.05
CA ALA A 547 5.49 -30.60 14.03
C ALA A 547 6.86 -29.95 14.32
N GLY A 548 7.58 -29.48 13.29
CA GLY A 548 8.99 -29.08 13.43
C GLY A 548 9.21 -27.86 14.31
N SER A 549 10.25 -27.90 15.15
CA SER A 549 10.71 -26.71 15.88
C SER A 549 11.42 -25.74 14.93
N SER A 550 10.74 -24.63 14.61
CA SER A 550 11.45 -23.41 14.24
C SER A 550 12.35 -23.02 15.42
N ARG A 551 13.67 -23.03 15.22
CA ARG A 551 14.61 -22.41 16.16
C ARG A 551 14.52 -20.90 16.00
N SER A 552 13.51 -20.30 16.61
CA SER A 552 13.46 -18.85 16.80
C SER A 552 14.71 -18.38 17.56
N SER A 553 15.14 -17.14 17.30
CA SER A 553 16.18 -16.47 18.10
C SER A 553 15.89 -16.60 19.62
N PRO A 554 16.91 -16.68 20.47
CA PRO A 554 16.74 -16.92 21.91
C PRO A 554 16.15 -15.73 22.69
N PHE A 555 15.90 -14.59 22.01
CA PHE A 555 15.36 -13.37 22.60
C PHE A 555 13.86 -13.24 22.32
N PRO A 556 13.00 -13.07 23.34
CA PRO A 556 11.59 -12.78 23.13
C PRO A 556 11.35 -11.36 22.58
N ALA A 557 10.23 -11.18 21.87
CA ALA A 557 9.73 -9.87 21.46
C ALA A 557 9.44 -8.98 22.69
N PRO A 558 9.64 -7.65 22.60
CA PRO A 558 9.58 -6.74 23.75
C PRO A 558 8.26 -6.85 24.55
N PRO A 559 8.31 -6.70 25.89
CA PRO A 559 7.13 -6.77 26.74
C PRO A 559 6.32 -5.47 26.65
N ALA A 560 5.00 -5.58 26.90
CA ALA A 560 4.05 -4.48 26.91
C ALA A 560 3.59 -4.06 28.31
#